data_AF-A0A7V2E9R9-F1
#
_entry.id   AF-A0A7V2E9R9-F1
#
_cell.length_a   1.000
_cell.length_b   1.000
_cell.length_c   1.000
_cell.angle_alpha   90.00
_cell.angle_beta   90.00
_cell.angle_gamma   90.00
#
_symmetry.space_group_name_H-M   'P 1'
#
loop_
_entity.id
_entity.type
_entity.pdbx_description
1 polymer ?
#
loop_
_entity_poly.entity_id
_entity_poly.type
_entity_poly.pdbx_seq_one_letter_code
_entity_poly.pdbx_strand_id
1 'polypeptide(L)'
;MRKIARTLQIEWLEDRCVPAGTVTIIGWGAGNINIIGDALANDVDVTGSSPSQLTITGNAGTTLNSAGVPAAWVSSSTSTQVIINLPSPLVLGQLFINLRAGNDIVNIFNVTAGGSIIIVPGDGDDQVKMGADVTLKALLIRETLGDDFVQLDNVKARDPSWISLSAGNDKLLIAGAGTVFDSDLTILMGAGSDFLHFIPGVSRIMGNLLIDTSAVQGDGGDTVLVDYAVNPTDPPTLFVNGNTTILTGNGADKIIFGAGPGMGRSAILGVPNQGVNPSVSIIMGNQSDKIFASRVGFSVLNAQLGAGDDTVLNNWGAASVSVAPGSVLNGGPHFMGDTLPSGWTAPPNLTVTGFP
;
A
#
# COMPACT_ATOMS: atom_id res chain seq x y z
N MET A 1 -45.45 64.79 1.47
CA MET A 1 -44.70 63.75 2.20
C MET A 1 -43.66 63.15 1.27
N ARG A 2 -42.37 63.29 1.58
CA ARG A 2 -41.26 62.81 0.74
C ARG A 2 -41.02 61.34 1.08
N LYS A 3 -41.34 60.42 0.15
CA LYS A 3 -41.06 58.98 0.30
C LYS A 3 -39.54 58.79 0.35
N ILE A 4 -39.01 58.43 1.52
CA ILE A 4 -37.62 58.00 1.66
C ILE A 4 -37.58 56.53 1.20
N ALA A 5 -37.18 56.30 -0.04
CA ALA A 5 -36.87 54.97 -0.52
C ALA A 5 -35.52 54.58 0.07
N ARG A 6 -35.53 53.70 1.08
CA ARG A 6 -34.30 53.04 1.55
C ARG A 6 -34.02 51.89 0.61
N THR A 7 -32.96 52.00 -0.18
CA THR A 7 -32.43 50.91 -1.00
C THR A 7 -31.75 49.91 -0.06
N LEU A 8 -32.13 48.64 -0.13
CA LEU A 8 -31.47 47.57 0.63
C LEU A 8 -30.06 47.40 0.05
N GLN A 9 -29.04 47.74 0.84
CA GLN A 9 -27.66 47.36 0.52
C GLN A 9 -27.46 45.93 1.00
N ILE A 10 -27.41 44.99 0.06
CA ILE A 10 -27.00 43.61 0.32
C ILE A 10 -25.48 43.60 0.16
N GLU A 11 -24.77 43.47 1.26
CA GLU A 11 -23.34 43.20 1.24
C GLU A 11 -23.14 41.72 0.93
N TRP A 12 -22.20 41.40 0.05
CA TRP A 12 -21.86 40.02 -0.25
C TRP A 12 -21.34 39.36 1.02
N LEU A 13 -21.92 38.22 1.41
CA LEU A 13 -21.40 37.43 2.52
C LEU A 13 -19.98 37.02 2.14
N GLU A 14 -19.00 37.47 2.90
CA GLU A 14 -17.60 37.07 2.74
C GLU A 14 -17.53 35.54 2.71
N ASP A 15 -16.72 34.96 1.82
CA ASP A 15 -16.45 33.53 1.87
C ASP A 15 -15.91 33.21 3.25
N ARG A 16 -16.76 32.57 4.07
CA ARG A 16 -16.33 32.07 5.35
C ARG A 16 -15.42 30.90 5.03
N CYS A 17 -14.12 31.05 5.28
CA CYS A 17 -13.23 29.91 5.43
C CYS A 17 -13.80 29.03 6.54
N VAL A 18 -14.66 28.07 6.17
CA VAL A 18 -15.08 27.02 7.07
C VAL A 18 -13.84 26.16 7.29
N PRO A 19 -13.39 25.95 8.53
CA PRO A 19 -12.25 25.08 8.79
C PRO A 19 -12.52 23.69 8.18
N ALA A 20 -11.49 23.09 7.60
CA ALA A 20 -11.59 21.79 6.91
C ALA A 20 -11.95 20.63 7.86
N GLY A 21 -11.85 20.87 9.17
CA GLY A 21 -12.36 20.00 10.23
C GLY A 21 -11.60 20.19 11.53
N THR A 22 -11.91 19.34 12.51
CA THR A 22 -11.28 19.31 13.84
C THR A 22 -10.82 17.91 14.18
N VAL A 23 -9.52 17.77 14.41
CA VAL A 23 -8.88 16.52 14.81
C VAL A 23 -8.63 16.53 16.31
N THR A 24 -9.15 15.52 17.01
CA THR A 24 -8.95 15.31 18.44
C THR A 24 -7.77 14.38 18.69
N ILE A 25 -6.83 14.80 19.52
CA ILE A 25 -5.66 14.02 19.92
C ILE A 25 -5.84 13.57 21.36
N ILE A 26 -5.68 12.27 21.60
CA ILE A 26 -5.84 11.63 22.90
C ILE A 26 -4.56 10.86 23.22
N GLY A 27 -4.00 11.09 24.40
CA GLY A 27 -2.86 10.35 24.91
C GLY A 27 -3.26 9.49 26.10
N TRP A 28 -2.77 8.27 26.19
CA TRP A 28 -3.11 7.41 27.33
C TRP A 28 -2.07 6.31 27.59
N GLY A 29 -2.08 5.79 28.83
CA GLY A 29 -1.31 4.63 29.23
C GLY A 29 0.19 4.76 28.92
N ALA A 30 0.74 3.73 28.27
CA ALA A 30 2.16 3.55 27.99
C ALA A 30 2.63 4.33 26.76
N GLY A 31 2.29 5.63 26.68
CA GLY A 31 2.65 6.49 25.54
C GLY A 31 1.85 6.22 24.27
N ASN A 32 0.62 5.70 24.38
CA ASN A 32 -0.26 5.50 23.23
C ASN A 32 -0.90 6.83 22.82
N ILE A 33 -0.96 7.08 21.51
CA ILE A 33 -1.55 8.29 20.93
C ILE A 33 -2.65 7.88 19.94
N ASN A 34 -3.84 8.45 20.11
CA ASN A 34 -4.93 8.37 19.16
C ASN A 34 -5.14 9.75 18.52
N ILE A 35 -5.29 9.79 17.20
CA ILE A 35 -5.63 10.97 16.40
C ILE A 35 -6.97 10.66 15.75
N ILE A 36 -8.02 11.42 16.10
CA ILE A 36 -9.40 11.13 15.73
C ILE A 36 -10.00 12.32 14.99
N GLY A 37 -10.42 12.14 13.74
CA GLY A 37 -11.07 13.15 12.93
C GLY A 37 -12.55 13.34 13.24
N ASP A 38 -13.14 14.38 12.64
CA ASP A 38 -14.54 14.78 12.84
C ASP A 38 -15.48 14.38 11.69
N ALA A 39 -15.04 13.48 10.82
CA ALA A 39 -15.75 13.06 9.63
C ALA A 39 -15.92 14.18 8.56
N LEU A 40 -14.91 15.05 8.45
CA LEU A 40 -14.72 16.06 7.40
C LEU A 40 -13.31 15.87 6.82
N ALA A 41 -13.01 16.51 5.68
CA ALA A 41 -11.70 16.44 5.02
C ALA A 41 -10.55 16.97 5.90
N ASN A 42 -9.96 16.11 6.70
CA ASN A 42 -8.87 16.38 7.62
C ASN A 42 -7.52 16.18 6.93
N ASP A 43 -6.61 17.15 7.06
CA ASP A 43 -5.24 17.08 6.56
C ASP A 43 -4.27 17.16 7.74
N VAL A 44 -3.57 16.06 8.03
CA VAL A 44 -2.75 15.89 9.23
C VAL A 44 -1.36 15.35 8.87
N ASP A 45 -0.33 16.07 9.33
CA ASP A 45 1.05 15.58 9.35
C ASP A 45 1.43 15.11 10.75
N VAL A 46 2.07 13.95 10.82
CA VAL A 46 2.61 13.35 12.05
C VAL A 46 4.11 13.11 11.85
N THR A 47 4.94 13.87 12.56
CA THR A 47 6.40 13.79 12.43
C THR A 47 7.06 13.38 13.75
N GLY A 48 7.89 12.35 13.70
CA GLY A 48 8.75 11.95 14.81
C GLY A 48 10.12 12.62 14.71
N SER A 49 10.59 13.22 15.80
CA SER A 49 11.97 13.74 15.91
C SER A 49 12.84 12.89 16.84
N SER A 50 12.21 12.07 17.68
CA SER A 50 12.83 11.04 18.50
C SER A 50 11.78 10.01 18.93
N PRO A 51 12.16 8.85 19.49
CA PRO A 51 11.19 7.85 19.97
C PRO A 51 10.22 8.36 21.06
N SER A 52 10.53 9.48 21.71
CA SER A 52 9.70 10.09 22.77
C SER A 52 9.13 11.45 22.36
N GLN A 53 9.28 11.88 21.10
CA GLN A 53 8.78 13.18 20.63
C GLN A 53 8.01 13.03 19.32
N LEU A 54 6.78 13.58 19.32
CA LEU A 54 5.87 13.60 18.19
C LEU A 54 5.37 15.02 17.96
N THR A 55 5.42 15.49 16.72
CA THR A 55 4.79 16.74 16.29
C THR A 55 3.63 16.41 15.37
N ILE A 56 2.43 16.84 15.74
CA ILE A 56 1.20 16.68 14.95
C ILE A 56 0.83 18.07 14.43
N THR A 57 0.64 18.21 13.13
CA THR A 57 0.28 19.47 12.47
C THR A 57 -1.03 19.28 11.70
N GLY A 58 -1.98 20.19 11.89
CA GLY A 58 -3.18 20.29 11.08
C GLY A 58 -2.96 21.29 9.95
N ASN A 59 -3.21 20.86 8.72
CA ASN A 59 -3.00 21.63 7.50
C ASN A 59 -4.33 22.07 6.88
N ALA A 60 -4.30 22.86 5.81
CA ALA A 60 -5.47 23.20 4.98
C ALA A 60 -6.74 23.69 5.74
N GLY A 61 -6.59 24.24 6.95
CA GLY A 61 -7.71 24.67 7.80
C GLY A 61 -8.22 23.61 8.79
N THR A 62 -7.61 22.43 8.85
CA THR A 62 -7.79 21.44 9.92
C THR A 62 -7.26 21.99 11.23
N THR A 63 -8.07 21.92 12.27
CA THR A 63 -7.70 22.35 13.62
C THR A 63 -7.45 21.16 14.54
N LEU A 64 -6.61 21.34 15.56
CA LEU A 64 -6.21 20.31 16.50
C LEU A 64 -6.75 20.60 17.90
N ASN A 65 -7.27 19.55 18.57
CA ASN A 65 -7.68 19.58 19.95
C ASN A 65 -6.92 18.52 20.76
N SER A 66 -5.99 18.95 21.61
CA SER A 66 -5.16 18.06 22.44
C SER A 66 -5.66 17.91 23.89
N ALA A 67 -6.92 18.26 24.20
CA ALA A 67 -7.44 18.19 25.57
C ALA A 67 -7.45 16.76 26.15
N GLY A 68 -7.43 15.74 25.29
CA GLY A 68 -7.32 14.33 25.68
C GLY A 68 -5.90 13.84 25.95
N VAL A 69 -4.86 14.67 25.75
CA VAL A 69 -3.47 14.30 26.03
C VAL A 69 -3.11 14.71 27.46
N PRO A 70 -2.44 13.83 28.26
CA PRO A 70 -1.94 14.22 29.58
C PRO A 70 -1.11 15.50 29.48
N ALA A 71 -1.45 16.52 30.26
CA ALA A 71 -0.82 17.84 30.17
C ALA A 71 0.72 17.76 30.33
N ALA A 72 1.22 16.81 31.13
CA ALA A 72 2.65 16.57 31.32
C ALA A 72 3.38 16.06 30.06
N TRP A 73 2.66 15.58 29.05
CA TRP A 73 3.22 15.15 27.77
C TRP A 73 3.22 16.27 26.73
N VAL A 74 2.39 17.31 26.90
CA VAL A 74 2.25 18.37 25.90
C VAL A 74 3.25 19.48 26.20
N SER A 75 4.18 19.71 25.27
CA SER A 75 5.18 20.78 25.38
C SER A 75 4.77 22.06 24.65
N SER A 76 3.94 21.94 23.62
CA SER A 76 3.33 23.04 22.88
C SER A 76 1.98 22.59 22.32
N SER A 77 0.98 23.47 22.35
CA SER A 77 -0.33 23.22 21.75
C SER A 77 -0.92 24.53 21.22
N THR A 78 -1.21 24.53 19.93
CA THR A 78 -1.90 25.59 19.18
C THR A 78 -3.03 24.95 18.40
N SER A 79 -3.89 25.76 17.77
CA SER A 79 -4.99 25.21 16.96
C SER A 79 -4.53 24.44 15.73
N THR A 80 -3.27 24.52 15.30
CA THR A 80 -2.78 23.81 14.10
C THR A 80 -1.53 22.99 14.36
N GLN A 81 -0.98 22.99 15.58
CA GLN A 81 0.20 22.19 15.91
C GLN A 81 0.19 21.79 17.38
N VAL A 82 0.48 20.52 17.63
CA VAL A 82 0.66 19.94 18.97
C VAL A 82 1.98 19.19 19.02
N ILE A 83 2.83 19.52 20.00
CA ILE A 83 4.12 18.85 20.22
C ILE A 83 4.03 18.05 21.52
N ILE A 84 4.12 16.73 21.39
CA ILE A 84 4.08 15.76 22.47
C ILE A 84 5.51 15.30 22.78
N ASN A 85 5.95 15.52 24.02
CA ASN A 85 7.18 15.01 24.60
C ASN A 85 6.83 14.01 25.71
N LEU A 86 6.95 12.71 25.43
CA LEU A 86 6.67 11.66 26.39
C LEU A 86 7.73 11.68 27.51
N PRO A 87 7.33 11.67 28.79
CA PRO A 87 8.27 11.71 29.89
C PRO A 87 9.07 10.41 29.96
N SER A 88 10.39 10.51 30.15
CA SER A 88 11.24 9.34 30.33
C SER A 88 10.72 8.45 31.49
N PRO A 89 10.67 7.11 31.32
CA PRO A 89 11.25 6.31 30.22
C PRO A 89 10.27 5.99 29.07
N LEU A 90 9.16 6.73 28.93
CA LEU A 90 8.17 6.45 27.91
C LEU A 90 8.69 6.75 26.51
N VAL A 91 8.35 5.87 25.58
CA VAL A 91 8.46 6.04 24.13
C VAL A 91 7.06 5.93 23.55
N LEU A 92 6.89 6.31 22.28
CA LEU A 92 5.61 6.15 21.59
C LEU A 92 5.24 4.66 21.62
N GLY A 93 4.11 4.35 22.26
CA GLY A 93 3.56 3.01 22.34
C GLY A 93 2.92 2.65 21.01
N GLN A 94 1.60 2.77 20.93
CA GLN A 94 0.84 2.65 19.69
C GLN A 94 0.51 4.04 19.14
N LEU A 95 0.57 4.19 17.81
CA LEU A 95 -0.04 5.31 17.09
C LEU A 95 -1.30 4.79 16.39
N PHE A 96 -2.45 5.35 16.74
CA PHE A 96 -3.74 5.05 16.12
C PHE A 96 -4.30 6.32 15.48
N ILE A 97 -4.63 6.26 14.19
CA ILE A 97 -5.21 7.36 13.43
C ILE A 97 -6.54 6.89 12.86
N ASN A 98 -7.61 7.64 13.14
CA ASN A 98 -8.95 7.39 12.62
C ASN A 98 -9.65 8.69 12.25
N LEU A 99 -9.75 9.03 10.97
CA LEU A 99 -10.25 10.34 10.55
C LEU A 99 -11.76 10.37 10.25
N ARG A 100 -12.36 9.18 10.14
CA ARG A 100 -13.76 8.87 9.83
C ARG A 100 -14.07 9.17 8.37
N ALA A 101 -15.28 9.62 8.05
CA ALA A 101 -15.62 9.91 6.66
C ALA A 101 -14.97 11.23 6.20
N GLY A 102 -14.84 11.44 4.90
CA GLY A 102 -14.21 12.63 4.33
C GLY A 102 -13.03 12.23 3.47
N ASN A 103 -12.61 13.13 2.57
CA ASN A 103 -11.42 12.90 1.75
C ASN A 103 -10.22 13.41 2.54
N ASP A 104 -9.60 12.51 3.27
CA ASP A 104 -8.59 12.81 4.27
C ASP A 104 -7.17 12.68 3.73
N ILE A 105 -6.24 13.40 4.36
CA ILE A 105 -4.80 13.30 4.07
C ILE A 105 -4.07 13.05 5.37
N VAL A 106 -3.32 11.96 5.42
CA VAL A 106 -2.45 11.58 6.54
C VAL A 106 -1.04 11.40 6.01
N ASN A 107 -0.11 12.22 6.48
CA ASN A 107 1.30 11.97 6.26
C ASN A 107 2.01 11.64 7.58
N ILE A 108 2.79 10.56 7.60
CA ILE A 108 3.56 10.11 8.76
C ILE A 108 5.02 10.03 8.36
N PHE A 109 5.90 10.67 9.13
CA PHE A 109 7.32 10.67 8.83
C PHE A 109 8.21 10.56 10.06
N ASN A 110 9.24 9.73 9.96
CA ASN A 110 10.26 9.53 10.99
C ASN A 110 9.69 9.10 12.36
N VAL A 111 8.52 8.46 12.37
CA VAL A 111 7.88 7.99 13.60
C VAL A 111 8.45 6.63 13.99
N THR A 112 8.90 6.49 15.23
CA THR A 112 9.28 5.19 15.82
C THR A 112 8.29 4.82 16.92
N ALA A 113 7.44 3.83 16.66
CA ALA A 113 6.48 3.28 17.61
C ALA A 113 6.97 1.95 18.19
N GLY A 114 6.96 1.81 19.51
CA GLY A 114 7.27 0.55 20.20
C GLY A 114 6.15 -0.48 20.12
N GLY A 115 4.93 -0.03 19.81
CA GLY A 115 3.75 -0.84 19.48
C GLY A 115 3.48 -0.81 17.97
N SER A 116 2.19 -0.88 17.61
CA SER A 116 1.76 -0.84 16.21
C SER A 116 1.54 0.60 15.73
N ILE A 117 1.57 0.79 14.41
CA ILE A 117 0.98 1.96 13.75
C ILE A 117 -0.30 1.46 13.05
N ILE A 118 -1.41 2.10 13.34
CA ILE A 118 -2.74 1.73 12.83
C ILE A 118 -3.38 2.98 12.23
N ILE A 119 -3.76 2.91 10.97
CA ILE A 119 -4.34 4.00 10.19
C ILE A 119 -5.66 3.52 9.61
N VAL A 120 -6.74 4.26 9.90
CA VAL A 120 -8.10 3.98 9.46
C VAL A 120 -8.75 5.31 9.09
N PRO A 121 -8.38 5.95 7.98
CA PRO A 121 -8.86 7.29 7.63
C PRO A 121 -10.38 7.23 7.48
N GLY A 122 -10.95 6.49 6.53
CA GLY A 122 -12.31 5.95 6.63
C GLY A 122 -13.00 5.87 5.29
N ASP A 123 -14.20 6.46 5.18
CA ASP A 123 -14.94 6.52 3.91
C ASP A 123 -14.63 7.86 3.21
N GLY A 124 -14.16 7.83 1.97
CA GLY A 124 -13.81 9.00 1.18
C GLY A 124 -12.59 8.70 0.31
N ASP A 125 -12.21 9.64 -0.56
CA ASP A 125 -10.99 9.46 -1.36
C ASP A 125 -9.77 9.88 -0.53
N ASP A 126 -9.16 8.92 0.17
CA ASP A 126 -8.15 9.17 1.20
C ASP A 126 -6.71 9.08 0.66
N GLN A 127 -5.79 9.80 1.32
CA GLN A 127 -4.36 9.73 1.04
C GLN A 127 -3.56 9.43 2.29
N VAL A 128 -2.85 8.30 2.30
CA VAL A 128 -1.91 7.92 3.36
C VAL A 128 -0.50 7.87 2.82
N LYS A 129 0.41 8.67 3.38
CA LYS A 129 1.84 8.64 3.05
C LYS A 129 2.66 8.35 4.30
N MET A 130 3.56 7.39 4.19
CA MET A 130 4.47 7.00 5.27
C MET A 130 5.92 7.05 4.77
N GLY A 131 6.82 7.56 5.62
CA GLY A 131 8.20 7.83 5.22
C GLY A 131 9.20 7.69 6.37
N ALA A 132 10.13 6.76 6.26
CA ALA A 132 11.15 6.48 7.29
C ALA A 132 10.57 6.12 8.67
N ASP A 133 9.40 5.50 8.69
CA ASP A 133 8.71 5.08 9.91
C ASP A 133 9.13 3.68 10.35
N VAL A 134 9.09 3.43 11.66
CA VAL A 134 9.42 2.15 12.28
C VAL A 134 8.34 1.78 13.30
N THR A 135 7.70 0.64 13.10
CA THR A 135 6.82 0.00 14.08
C THR A 135 7.48 -1.28 14.58
N LEU A 136 7.66 -1.42 15.90
CA LEU A 136 8.23 -2.64 16.48
C LEU A 136 7.21 -3.79 16.56
N LYS A 137 5.96 -3.53 16.15
CA LYS A 137 4.92 -4.54 15.93
C LYS A 137 4.42 -4.46 14.49
N ALA A 138 3.11 -4.49 14.30
CA ALA A 138 2.46 -4.52 13.00
C ALA A 138 2.25 -3.10 12.44
N LEU A 139 2.20 -3.01 11.12
CA LEU A 139 1.59 -1.90 10.40
C LEU A 139 0.19 -2.34 9.93
N LEU A 140 -0.83 -1.56 10.27
CA LEU A 140 -2.19 -1.78 9.81
C LEU A 140 -2.70 -0.52 9.12
N ILE A 141 -3.08 -0.65 7.86
CA ILE A 141 -3.78 0.38 7.09
C ILE A 141 -5.09 -0.22 6.62
N ARG A 142 -6.20 0.45 6.91
CA ARG A 142 -7.54 -0.01 6.52
C ARG A 142 -8.36 1.18 6.09
N GLU A 143 -8.45 1.36 4.79
CA GLU A 143 -9.44 2.19 4.14
C GLU A 143 -10.74 1.39 3.96
N THR A 144 -11.84 2.07 3.64
CA THR A 144 -13.14 1.40 3.45
C THR A 144 -13.76 1.64 2.09
N LEU A 145 -14.15 2.87 1.75
CA LEU A 145 -14.83 3.18 0.49
C LEU A 145 -14.22 4.45 -0.09
N GLY A 146 -13.90 4.45 -1.39
CA GLY A 146 -13.37 5.63 -2.08
C GLY A 146 -12.20 5.27 -2.97
N ASP A 147 -11.76 6.19 -3.84
CA ASP A 147 -10.57 5.97 -4.66
C ASP A 147 -9.30 6.33 -3.85
N ASP A 148 -8.71 5.36 -3.15
CA ASP A 148 -7.69 5.62 -2.13
C ASP A 148 -6.25 5.59 -2.66
N PHE A 149 -5.37 6.33 -1.99
CA PHE A 149 -3.94 6.36 -2.30
C PHE A 149 -3.06 6.14 -1.07
N VAL A 150 -2.32 5.03 -1.08
CA VAL A 150 -1.34 4.70 -0.04
C VAL A 150 0.07 4.67 -0.63
N GLN A 151 1.00 5.38 0.00
CA GLN A 151 2.42 5.33 -0.34
C GLN A 151 3.28 5.02 0.88
N LEU A 152 4.11 3.99 0.76
CA LEU A 152 5.08 3.59 1.78
C LEU A 152 6.51 3.79 1.26
N ASP A 153 7.32 4.56 1.98
CA ASP A 153 8.74 4.77 1.66
C ASP A 153 9.62 4.56 2.91
N ASN A 154 10.59 3.66 2.83
CA ASN A 154 11.50 3.34 3.94
C ASN A 154 10.76 2.95 5.25
N VAL A 155 9.63 2.26 5.15
CA VAL A 155 8.81 1.85 6.31
C VAL A 155 9.24 0.49 6.83
N LYS A 156 9.34 0.33 8.15
CA LYS A 156 9.74 -0.95 8.78
C LYS A 156 8.70 -1.45 9.76
N ALA A 157 8.24 -2.69 9.56
CA ALA A 157 7.33 -3.38 10.46
C ALA A 157 7.86 -4.76 10.84
N ARG A 158 7.68 -5.15 12.11
CA ARG A 158 8.24 -6.40 12.64
C ARG A 158 7.26 -7.57 12.65
N ASP A 159 6.03 -7.29 13.05
CA ASP A 159 4.97 -8.29 13.13
C ASP A 159 4.16 -8.32 11.82
N PRO A 160 3.31 -9.34 11.61
CA PRO A 160 2.46 -9.42 10.42
C PRO A 160 1.70 -8.13 10.16
N SER A 161 1.82 -7.62 8.93
CA SER A 161 1.26 -6.33 8.53
C SER A 161 0.15 -6.51 7.51
N TRP A 162 -0.79 -5.58 7.52
CA TRP A 162 -2.02 -5.64 6.74
C TRP A 162 -2.34 -4.29 6.12
N ILE A 163 -2.56 -4.27 4.81
CA ILE A 163 -3.04 -3.10 4.07
C ILE A 163 -4.33 -3.52 3.36
N SER A 164 -5.42 -2.79 3.58
CA SER A 164 -6.73 -3.04 2.98
C SER A 164 -7.28 -1.73 2.42
N LEU A 165 -7.52 -1.63 1.11
CA LEU A 165 -8.09 -0.44 0.47
C LEU A 165 -9.59 -0.60 0.11
N SER A 166 -10.05 -1.86 0.09
CA SER A 166 -11.47 -2.22 0.11
C SER A 166 -12.24 -1.96 -1.19
N ALA A 167 -12.88 -0.81 -1.43
CA ALA A 167 -13.66 -0.64 -2.65
C ALA A 167 -13.49 0.75 -3.24
N GLY A 168 -13.08 0.78 -4.52
CA GLY A 168 -12.64 1.96 -5.22
C GLY A 168 -11.58 1.62 -6.26
N ASN A 169 -11.07 2.61 -6.99
CA ASN A 169 -9.92 2.42 -7.87
C ASN A 169 -8.65 2.80 -7.13
N ASP A 170 -8.15 1.86 -6.36
CA ASP A 170 -7.17 2.16 -5.32
C ASP A 170 -5.74 2.09 -5.83
N LYS A 171 -4.84 2.79 -5.15
CA LYS A 171 -3.43 2.88 -5.51
C LYS A 171 -2.54 2.63 -4.31
N LEU A 172 -1.72 1.59 -4.39
CA LEU A 172 -0.69 1.30 -3.39
C LEU A 172 0.70 1.36 -4.02
N LEU A 173 1.51 2.31 -3.56
CA LEU A 173 2.91 2.45 -3.93
C LEU A 173 3.80 2.00 -2.78
N ILE A 174 4.66 1.02 -3.03
CA ILE A 174 5.67 0.57 -2.06
C ILE A 174 7.05 0.87 -2.64
N ALA A 175 7.64 1.97 -2.17
CA ALA A 175 9.00 2.33 -2.53
C ALA A 175 10.01 1.46 -1.77
N GLY A 176 10.90 0.82 -2.52
CA GLY A 176 11.90 -0.07 -1.93
C GLY A 176 13.09 0.65 -1.29
N ALA A 177 13.07 1.96 -1.04
CA ALA A 177 14.20 2.66 -0.41
C ALA A 177 14.37 2.35 1.10
N GLY A 178 14.30 1.07 1.49
CA GLY A 178 14.46 0.59 2.86
C GLY A 178 13.19 0.03 3.49
N THR A 179 12.12 -0.18 2.70
CA THR A 179 10.86 -0.76 3.19
C THR A 179 11.03 -2.24 3.51
N VAL A 180 10.79 -2.62 4.77
CA VAL A 180 11.02 -3.98 5.29
C VAL A 180 9.85 -4.43 6.17
N PHE A 181 9.31 -5.60 5.84
CA PHE A 181 8.41 -6.37 6.68
C PHE A 181 9.16 -7.60 7.19
N ASP A 182 9.51 -7.64 8.49
CA ASP A 182 10.23 -8.78 9.08
C ASP A 182 9.33 -10.02 9.29
N SER A 183 8.05 -9.91 8.93
CA SER A 183 7.07 -11.00 8.97
C SER A 183 6.20 -11.00 7.71
N ASP A 184 5.00 -11.56 7.81
CA ASP A 184 4.03 -11.66 6.72
C ASP A 184 3.48 -10.28 6.33
N LEU A 185 3.20 -10.11 5.04
CA LEU A 185 2.52 -8.94 4.50
C LEU A 185 1.28 -9.40 3.73
N THR A 186 0.13 -8.88 4.12
CA THR A 186 -1.14 -9.03 3.41
C THR A 186 -1.55 -7.70 2.81
N ILE A 187 -1.82 -7.69 1.50
CA ILE A 187 -2.33 -6.56 0.74
C ILE A 187 -3.67 -6.99 0.13
N LEU A 188 -4.75 -6.31 0.51
CA LEU A 188 -6.08 -6.48 -0.06
C LEU A 188 -6.47 -5.18 -0.76
N MET A 189 -6.53 -5.19 -2.09
CA MET A 189 -6.95 -4.02 -2.85
C MET A 189 -8.48 -3.95 -2.89
N GLY A 190 -9.13 -5.05 -3.27
CA GLY A 190 -10.56 -5.26 -3.10
C GLY A 190 -11.33 -5.07 -4.41
N ALA A 191 -12.42 -4.29 -4.42
CA ALA A 191 -13.27 -4.14 -5.59
C ALA A 191 -12.97 -2.84 -6.35
N GLY A 192 -12.69 -2.95 -7.64
CA GLY A 192 -12.47 -1.81 -8.54
C GLY A 192 -11.31 -2.09 -9.48
N SER A 193 -10.77 -1.07 -10.16
CA SER A 193 -9.57 -1.22 -10.99
C SER A 193 -8.34 -0.72 -10.26
N ASP A 194 -7.67 -1.63 -9.57
CA ASP A 194 -6.64 -1.29 -8.59
C ASP A 194 -5.22 -1.28 -9.17
N PHE A 195 -4.33 -0.53 -8.53
CA PHE A 195 -2.94 -0.41 -8.94
C PHE A 195 -1.97 -0.58 -7.76
N LEU A 196 -1.28 -1.72 -7.72
CA LEU A 196 -0.20 -2.00 -6.79
C LEU A 196 1.15 -1.88 -7.52
N HIS A 197 2.05 -1.04 -7.01
CA HIS A 197 3.36 -0.82 -7.61
C HIS A 197 4.50 -0.85 -6.59
N PHE A 198 5.41 -1.81 -6.79
CA PHE A 198 6.72 -1.83 -6.15
C PHE A 198 7.73 -1.03 -6.96
N ILE A 199 8.11 0.14 -6.44
CA ILE A 199 8.98 1.14 -7.08
C ILE A 199 10.46 0.79 -6.79
N PRO A 200 11.42 1.11 -7.68
CA PRO A 200 12.81 0.71 -7.54
C PRO A 200 13.45 1.06 -6.19
N GLY A 201 14.28 0.13 -5.73
CA GLY A 201 14.73 0.01 -4.34
C GLY A 201 14.33 -1.37 -3.80
N VAL A 202 14.89 -1.82 -2.70
CA VAL A 202 14.57 -3.12 -2.08
C VAL A 202 13.36 -3.04 -1.12
N SER A 203 12.20 -3.52 -1.57
CA SER A 203 11.08 -3.90 -0.72
C SER A 203 11.24 -5.35 -0.26
N ARG A 204 11.34 -5.55 1.05
CA ARG A 204 11.72 -6.86 1.62
C ARG A 204 10.63 -7.42 2.53
N ILE A 205 10.17 -8.63 2.25
CA ILE A 205 9.21 -9.38 3.05
C ILE A 205 9.89 -10.67 3.53
N MET A 206 10.08 -10.80 4.83
CA MET A 206 10.77 -11.95 5.44
C MET A 206 9.84 -13.13 5.69
N GLY A 207 8.52 -12.89 5.74
CA GLY A 207 7.48 -13.90 5.80
C GLY A 207 6.83 -14.17 4.44
N ASN A 208 5.56 -14.54 4.49
CA ASN A 208 4.71 -14.72 3.32
C ASN A 208 4.22 -13.37 2.77
N LEU A 209 4.01 -13.32 1.46
CA LEU A 209 3.35 -12.22 0.77
C LEU A 209 2.02 -12.71 0.20
N LEU A 210 0.92 -12.08 0.61
CA LEU A 210 -0.37 -12.20 -0.06
C LEU A 210 -0.71 -10.86 -0.69
N ILE A 211 -0.94 -10.89 -2.00
CA ILE A 211 -1.57 -9.81 -2.76
C ILE A 211 -2.90 -10.37 -3.25
N ASP A 212 -3.99 -9.74 -2.86
CA ASP A 212 -5.34 -10.09 -3.30
C ASP A 212 -6.02 -8.83 -3.83
N THR A 213 -6.18 -8.77 -5.15
CA THR A 213 -6.94 -7.74 -5.84
C THR A 213 -8.34 -8.24 -6.22
N SER A 214 -8.69 -9.46 -5.82
CA SER A 214 -10.02 -10.00 -6.12
C SER A 214 -11.08 -9.47 -5.17
N ALA A 215 -12.30 -9.35 -5.66
CA ALA A 215 -13.48 -9.23 -4.83
C ALA A 215 -14.59 -10.18 -5.32
N VAL A 216 -15.64 -10.30 -4.51
CA VAL A 216 -16.80 -11.13 -4.88
C VAL A 216 -17.68 -10.41 -5.91
N GLN A 217 -17.66 -9.08 -5.88
CA GLN A 217 -18.46 -8.20 -6.73
C GLN A 217 -17.67 -6.91 -6.99
N GLY A 218 -17.71 -6.43 -8.23
CA GLY A 218 -17.14 -5.13 -8.58
C GLY A 218 -15.68 -5.17 -9.04
N ASP A 219 -15.11 -6.35 -9.24
CA ASP A 219 -13.76 -6.54 -9.80
C ASP A 219 -13.62 -5.77 -11.13
N GLY A 220 -12.57 -4.95 -11.17
CA GLY A 220 -12.15 -4.18 -12.35
C GLY A 220 -10.91 -4.79 -12.97
N GLY A 221 -10.22 -4.02 -13.83
CA GLY A 221 -8.95 -4.48 -14.41
C GLY A 221 -7.79 -4.04 -13.53
N ASP A 222 -7.25 -4.96 -12.76
CA ASP A 222 -6.22 -4.67 -11.76
C ASP A 222 -4.81 -4.70 -12.36
N THR A 223 -3.87 -4.04 -11.70
CA THR A 223 -2.46 -4.08 -12.09
C THR A 223 -1.56 -4.26 -10.89
N VAL A 224 -0.76 -5.32 -10.91
CA VAL A 224 0.37 -5.54 -10.01
C VAL A 224 1.66 -5.36 -10.79
N LEU A 225 2.46 -4.38 -10.38
CA LEU A 225 3.65 -3.96 -11.09
C LEU A 225 4.87 -3.96 -10.16
N VAL A 226 5.95 -4.58 -10.62
CA VAL A 226 7.26 -4.57 -9.96
C VAL A 226 8.29 -4.05 -10.95
N ASP A 227 8.89 -2.90 -10.65
CA ASP A 227 9.94 -2.34 -11.51
C ASP A 227 11.24 -3.15 -11.42
N TYR A 228 12.10 -3.00 -12.43
CA TYR A 228 13.49 -3.43 -12.31
C TYR A 228 14.21 -2.66 -11.20
N ALA A 229 15.11 -3.33 -10.50
CA ALA A 229 16.09 -2.60 -9.69
C ALA A 229 16.94 -1.70 -10.59
N VAL A 230 17.42 -0.58 -10.06
CA VAL A 230 18.05 0.48 -10.86
C VAL A 230 19.29 -0.05 -11.59
N ASN A 231 20.23 -0.64 -10.84
CA ASN A 231 21.47 -1.16 -11.38
C ASN A 231 21.50 -2.69 -11.44
N PRO A 232 22.31 -3.30 -12.33
CA PRO A 232 22.42 -4.77 -12.46
C PRO A 232 22.86 -5.50 -11.18
N THR A 233 23.60 -4.81 -10.31
CA THR A 233 24.15 -5.35 -9.05
C THR A 233 23.31 -5.01 -7.82
N ASP A 234 22.30 -4.16 -7.97
CA ASP A 234 21.41 -3.83 -6.87
C ASP A 234 20.61 -5.09 -6.49
N PRO A 235 20.22 -5.23 -5.20
CA PRO A 235 19.28 -6.27 -4.84
C PRO A 235 17.94 -6.09 -5.59
N PRO A 236 17.12 -7.15 -5.72
CA PRO A 236 15.87 -7.05 -6.48
C PRO A 236 14.92 -6.02 -5.87
N THR A 237 14.04 -5.45 -6.71
CA THR A 237 13.03 -4.49 -6.25
C THR A 237 12.11 -5.11 -5.21
N LEU A 238 11.67 -6.34 -5.46
CA LEU A 238 10.86 -7.13 -4.53
C LEU A 238 11.62 -8.39 -4.09
N PHE A 239 11.75 -8.58 -2.77
CA PHE A 239 12.35 -9.78 -2.19
C PHE A 239 11.39 -10.41 -1.19
N VAL A 240 11.00 -11.67 -1.43
CA VAL A 240 10.12 -12.45 -0.54
C VAL A 240 10.80 -13.76 -0.13
N ASN A 241 10.92 -13.99 1.17
CA ASN A 241 11.54 -15.20 1.72
C ASN A 241 10.53 -16.34 1.96
N GLY A 242 9.25 -16.02 2.18
CA GLY A 242 8.18 -17.01 2.34
C GLY A 242 7.42 -17.32 1.05
N ASN A 243 6.23 -17.88 1.19
CA ASN A 243 5.33 -18.10 0.06
C ASN A 243 4.89 -16.75 -0.52
N THR A 244 4.65 -16.73 -1.83
CA THR A 244 4.01 -15.58 -2.49
C THR A 244 2.73 -16.04 -3.14
N THR A 245 1.63 -15.38 -2.83
CA THR A 245 0.35 -15.59 -3.51
C THR A 245 -0.09 -14.26 -4.08
N ILE A 246 -0.38 -14.24 -5.39
CA ILE A 246 -1.03 -13.13 -6.08
C ILE A 246 -2.34 -13.67 -6.62
N LEU A 247 -3.45 -13.11 -6.13
CA LEU A 247 -4.80 -13.39 -6.60
C LEU A 247 -5.31 -12.14 -7.30
N THR A 248 -5.78 -12.29 -8.53
CA THR A 248 -6.55 -11.24 -9.20
C THR A 248 -7.96 -11.73 -9.47
N GLY A 249 -8.90 -10.79 -9.51
CA GLY A 249 -10.33 -11.04 -9.60
C GLY A 249 -10.82 -11.34 -11.01
N ASN A 250 -12.12 -11.18 -11.24
CA ASN A 250 -12.66 -11.16 -12.60
C ASN A 250 -12.37 -9.78 -13.23
N GLY A 251 -11.43 -9.72 -14.15
CA GLY A 251 -10.93 -8.45 -14.64
C GLY A 251 -10.00 -8.65 -15.82
N ALA A 252 -9.78 -7.62 -16.63
CA ALA A 252 -8.67 -7.66 -17.57
C ALA A 252 -7.39 -7.26 -16.82
N ASP A 253 -6.86 -8.19 -16.04
CA ASP A 253 -5.83 -7.91 -15.05
C ASP A 253 -4.43 -7.97 -15.67
N LYS A 254 -3.48 -7.35 -14.96
CA LYS A 254 -2.11 -7.25 -15.43
C LYS A 254 -1.10 -7.47 -14.32
N ILE A 255 -0.23 -8.45 -14.51
CA ILE A 255 0.91 -8.69 -13.62
C ILE A 255 2.21 -8.46 -14.40
N ILE A 256 3.06 -7.55 -13.92
CA ILE A 256 4.34 -7.21 -14.55
C ILE A 256 5.48 -7.32 -13.56
N PHE A 257 6.42 -8.23 -13.81
CA PHE A 257 7.74 -8.24 -13.18
C PHE A 257 8.79 -7.73 -14.15
N GLY A 258 9.35 -6.55 -13.89
CA GLY A 258 10.34 -5.91 -14.75
C GLY A 258 9.75 -4.79 -15.60
N ALA A 259 9.13 -3.82 -14.94
CA ALA A 259 8.73 -2.55 -15.54
C ALA A 259 9.84 -1.47 -15.36
N GLY A 260 9.65 -0.35 -16.06
CA GLY A 260 10.54 0.81 -15.95
C GLY A 260 11.91 0.66 -16.66
N PRO A 261 12.78 1.67 -16.54
CA PRO A 261 14.06 1.75 -17.27
C PRO A 261 15.23 1.02 -16.58
N GLY A 262 15.01 0.38 -15.43
CA GLY A 262 16.08 -0.26 -14.65
C GLY A 262 16.72 -1.47 -15.34
N MET A 263 17.87 -1.90 -14.81
CA MET A 263 18.64 -3.03 -15.37
C MET A 263 18.90 -4.15 -14.36
N GLY A 264 18.46 -4.02 -13.12
CA GLY A 264 18.61 -5.05 -12.10
C GLY A 264 17.56 -6.15 -12.20
N ARG A 265 17.55 -7.03 -11.19
CA ARG A 265 16.46 -7.99 -11.01
C ARG A 265 15.20 -7.25 -10.57
N SER A 266 14.05 -7.66 -11.08
CA SER A 266 12.76 -7.11 -10.65
C SER A 266 12.33 -7.73 -9.33
N ALA A 267 12.32 -9.06 -9.25
CA ALA A 267 11.91 -9.77 -8.06
C ALA A 267 12.70 -11.06 -7.80
N ILE A 268 12.75 -11.46 -6.53
CA ILE A 268 13.07 -12.83 -6.09
C ILE A 268 11.96 -13.25 -5.13
N LEU A 269 11.17 -14.25 -5.54
CA LEU A 269 9.99 -14.72 -4.84
C LEU A 269 10.18 -16.17 -4.39
N GLY A 270 10.09 -16.39 -3.08
CA GLY A 270 10.24 -17.70 -2.47
C GLY A 270 11.70 -18.14 -2.32
N VAL A 271 12.50 -17.40 -1.54
CA VAL A 271 13.86 -17.88 -1.24
C VAL A 271 13.80 -19.06 -0.26
N PRO A 272 14.37 -20.24 -0.60
CA PRO A 272 14.39 -21.36 0.32
C PRO A 272 15.09 -20.98 1.62
N ASN A 273 14.38 -21.13 2.74
CA ASN A 273 14.91 -20.88 4.07
C ASN A 273 14.67 -22.10 4.96
N GLN A 274 15.74 -22.58 5.60
CA GLN A 274 15.71 -23.67 6.60
C GLN A 274 14.93 -24.94 6.20
N GLY A 275 15.02 -25.37 4.94
CA GLY A 275 14.39 -26.62 4.48
C GLY A 275 12.90 -26.50 4.15
N VAL A 276 12.33 -25.30 4.19
CA VAL A 276 11.03 -25.02 3.56
C VAL A 276 11.28 -24.58 2.12
N ASN A 277 10.58 -25.22 1.19
CA ASN A 277 10.55 -24.82 -0.21
C ASN A 277 9.29 -23.96 -0.41
N PRO A 278 9.39 -22.62 -0.32
CA PRO A 278 8.25 -21.76 -0.55
C PRO A 278 7.75 -21.91 -1.99
N SER A 279 6.46 -21.69 -2.21
CA SER A 279 5.85 -21.66 -3.54
C SER A 279 5.41 -20.25 -3.92
N VAL A 280 5.37 -20.00 -5.22
CA VAL A 280 4.75 -18.81 -5.81
C VAL A 280 3.48 -19.24 -6.52
N SER A 281 2.33 -18.75 -6.06
CA SER A 281 1.04 -18.96 -6.71
C SER A 281 0.59 -17.65 -7.34
N ILE A 282 0.33 -17.68 -8.65
CA ILE A 282 -0.30 -16.57 -9.36
C ILE A 282 -1.61 -17.13 -9.92
N ILE A 283 -2.73 -16.62 -9.44
CA ILE A 283 -4.07 -17.05 -9.84
C ILE A 283 -4.77 -15.81 -10.35
N MET A 284 -4.98 -15.75 -11.66
CA MET A 284 -5.77 -14.71 -12.29
C MET A 284 -7.18 -15.24 -12.52
N GLY A 285 -8.17 -14.35 -12.57
CA GLY A 285 -9.58 -14.74 -12.64
C GLY A 285 -10.04 -15.01 -14.07
N ASN A 286 -11.21 -14.53 -14.42
CA ASN A 286 -11.71 -14.66 -15.79
C ASN A 286 -11.54 -13.32 -16.51
N GLN A 287 -11.55 -13.35 -17.85
CA GLN A 287 -11.36 -12.28 -18.85
C GLN A 287 -9.95 -12.34 -19.48
N SER A 288 -9.55 -11.29 -20.22
CA SER A 288 -8.31 -11.28 -21.01
C SER A 288 -7.13 -10.77 -20.18
N ASP A 289 -6.51 -11.67 -19.43
CA ASP A 289 -5.44 -11.37 -18.50
C ASP A 289 -4.06 -11.26 -19.17
N LYS A 290 -3.16 -10.52 -18.53
CA LYS A 290 -1.82 -10.25 -19.07
C LYS A 290 -0.73 -10.46 -18.04
N ILE A 291 0.24 -11.31 -18.38
CA ILE A 291 1.41 -11.52 -17.55
C ILE A 291 2.72 -11.22 -18.30
N PHE A 292 3.60 -10.47 -17.64
CA PHE A 292 4.95 -10.17 -18.11
C PHE A 292 5.96 -10.54 -17.02
N ALA A 293 7.05 -11.20 -17.40
CA ALA A 293 8.11 -11.54 -16.46
C ALA A 293 9.49 -11.34 -17.09
N SER A 294 10.34 -10.56 -16.43
CA SER A 294 11.74 -10.37 -16.82
C SER A 294 12.62 -10.14 -15.61
N ARG A 295 13.80 -10.78 -15.61
CA ARG A 295 14.82 -10.71 -14.57
C ARG A 295 14.25 -11.02 -13.17
N VAL A 296 13.37 -12.01 -13.12
CA VAL A 296 12.70 -12.48 -11.91
C VAL A 296 13.09 -13.91 -11.61
N GLY A 297 13.32 -14.19 -10.32
CA GLY A 297 13.48 -15.54 -9.81
C GLY A 297 12.24 -15.98 -9.06
N PHE A 298 11.57 -17.02 -9.53
CA PHE A 298 10.53 -17.72 -8.80
C PHE A 298 11.10 -19.00 -8.19
N SER A 299 10.58 -19.40 -7.04
CA SER A 299 10.75 -20.75 -6.52
C SER A 299 9.95 -21.75 -7.36
N VAL A 300 9.12 -22.59 -6.73
CA VAL A 300 8.14 -23.39 -7.47
C VAL A 300 6.97 -22.49 -7.85
N LEU A 301 6.86 -22.16 -9.13
CA LEU A 301 5.79 -21.33 -9.68
C LEU A 301 4.58 -22.18 -10.06
N ASN A 302 3.39 -21.80 -9.63
CA ASN A 302 2.11 -22.25 -10.15
C ASN A 302 1.32 -21.04 -10.63
N ALA A 303 1.37 -20.76 -11.94
CA ALA A 303 0.63 -19.67 -12.56
C ALA A 303 -0.59 -20.21 -13.32
N GLN A 304 -1.77 -19.65 -13.06
CA GLN A 304 -3.05 -19.98 -13.68
C GLN A 304 -3.70 -18.68 -14.16
N LEU A 305 -3.89 -18.53 -15.48
CA LEU A 305 -4.46 -17.30 -16.05
C LEU A 305 -6.00 -17.29 -16.09
N GLY A 306 -6.63 -18.46 -15.89
CA GLY A 306 -8.07 -18.57 -15.74
C GLY A 306 -8.79 -18.61 -17.09
N ALA A 307 -9.98 -18.04 -17.21
CA ALA A 307 -10.77 -18.17 -18.44
C ALA A 307 -10.86 -16.86 -19.23
N GLY A 308 -10.24 -16.81 -20.40
CA GLY A 308 -10.45 -15.75 -21.38
C GLY A 308 -9.42 -15.79 -22.49
N ASP A 309 -9.11 -14.64 -23.10
CA ASP A 309 -8.06 -14.56 -24.12
C ASP A 309 -6.77 -14.06 -23.46
N ASP A 310 -6.07 -14.95 -22.77
CA ASP A 310 -4.95 -14.58 -21.91
C ASP A 310 -3.66 -14.41 -22.68
N THR A 311 -2.78 -13.53 -22.21
CA THR A 311 -1.56 -13.18 -22.95
C THR A 311 -0.33 -13.18 -22.07
N VAL A 312 0.66 -13.98 -22.46
CA VAL A 312 2.03 -13.80 -21.98
C VAL A 312 2.71 -12.74 -22.85
N LEU A 313 3.12 -11.63 -22.23
CA LEU A 313 3.54 -10.44 -22.97
C LEU A 313 4.98 -10.51 -23.53
N ASN A 314 5.82 -11.45 -23.06
CA ASN A 314 7.22 -11.55 -23.48
C ASN A 314 7.80 -12.97 -23.45
N ASN A 315 8.97 -13.17 -24.06
CA ASN A 315 9.67 -14.46 -24.05
C ASN A 315 10.43 -14.68 -22.74
N TRP A 316 9.85 -15.47 -21.83
CA TRP A 316 10.42 -15.73 -20.50
C TRP A 316 11.77 -16.43 -20.54
N GLY A 317 11.97 -17.38 -21.46
CA GLY A 317 13.25 -18.07 -21.64
C GLY A 317 14.39 -17.16 -22.09
N ALA A 318 14.07 -16.05 -22.78
CA ALA A 318 15.05 -15.03 -23.16
C ALA A 318 15.13 -13.85 -22.17
N ALA A 319 14.15 -13.70 -21.28
CA ALA A 319 14.00 -12.55 -20.38
C ALA A 319 14.67 -12.74 -19.02
N SER A 320 15.55 -13.74 -18.87
CA SER A 320 16.22 -14.07 -17.59
C SER A 320 15.24 -14.39 -16.46
N VAL A 321 14.15 -15.10 -16.79
CA VAL A 321 13.24 -15.70 -15.81
C VAL A 321 13.82 -17.04 -15.37
N SER A 322 13.85 -17.31 -14.06
CA SER A 322 14.25 -18.60 -13.52
C SER A 322 13.16 -19.17 -12.61
N VAL A 323 12.90 -20.47 -12.72
CA VAL A 323 11.93 -21.21 -11.90
C VAL A 323 12.53 -22.52 -11.39
N ALA A 324 12.04 -23.02 -10.25
CA ALA A 324 12.44 -24.31 -9.69
C ALA A 324 11.73 -25.50 -10.37
N PRO A 325 12.25 -26.74 -10.26
CA PRO A 325 11.57 -27.96 -10.71
C PRO A 325 10.13 -28.09 -10.20
N GLY A 326 9.23 -28.51 -11.08
CA GLY A 326 7.79 -28.64 -10.79
C GLY A 326 6.97 -27.39 -11.07
N SER A 327 7.58 -26.36 -11.66
CA SER A 327 6.86 -25.13 -12.00
C SER A 327 5.95 -25.30 -13.20
N VAL A 328 4.79 -24.64 -13.16
CA VAL A 328 3.73 -24.70 -14.18
C VAL A 328 3.26 -23.29 -14.53
N LEU A 329 3.08 -23.05 -15.83
CA LEU A 329 2.30 -21.95 -16.38
C LEU A 329 1.13 -22.54 -17.16
N ASN A 330 -0.09 -22.26 -16.72
CA ASN A 330 -1.31 -22.77 -17.31
C ASN A 330 -2.18 -21.61 -17.84
N GLY A 331 -2.43 -21.60 -19.15
CA GLY A 331 -3.33 -20.62 -19.79
C GLY A 331 -4.78 -20.77 -19.34
N GLY A 332 -5.17 -21.97 -18.88
CA GLY A 332 -6.52 -22.23 -18.39
C GLY A 332 -7.39 -22.96 -19.42
N PRO A 333 -8.73 -22.95 -19.28
CA PRO A 333 -9.63 -23.69 -20.15
C PRO A 333 -9.83 -23.10 -21.55
N HIS A 334 -9.50 -21.83 -21.81
CA HIS A 334 -9.78 -21.16 -23.08
C HIS A 334 -8.59 -21.19 -24.07
N PHE A 335 -8.03 -22.39 -24.25
CA PHE A 335 -6.84 -22.69 -25.04
C PHE A 335 -6.69 -21.97 -26.40
N MET A 336 -7.78 -21.73 -27.14
CA MET A 336 -7.70 -21.13 -28.48
C MET A 336 -7.51 -19.60 -28.46
N GLY A 337 -7.88 -18.94 -27.37
CA GLY A 337 -7.73 -17.49 -27.18
C GLY A 337 -6.39 -17.11 -26.55
N ASP A 338 -5.79 -18.04 -25.79
CA ASP A 338 -4.56 -17.81 -25.06
C ASP A 338 -3.36 -17.68 -26.00
N THR A 339 -2.50 -16.70 -25.76
CA THR A 339 -1.38 -16.37 -26.64
C THR A 339 -0.04 -16.32 -25.93
N LEU A 340 0.94 -16.95 -26.59
CA LEU A 340 2.36 -16.76 -26.35
C LEU A 340 2.94 -15.90 -27.48
N PRO A 341 3.96 -15.06 -27.20
CA PRO A 341 4.58 -14.24 -28.23
C PRO A 341 5.33 -15.12 -29.23
N SER A 342 5.50 -14.62 -30.46
CA SER A 342 6.22 -15.37 -31.49
C SER A 342 7.66 -15.72 -31.06
N GLY A 343 8.06 -16.98 -31.23
CA GLY A 343 9.38 -17.48 -30.83
C GLY A 343 9.56 -17.63 -29.32
N TRP A 344 8.46 -17.71 -28.55
CA TRP A 344 8.51 -17.93 -27.12
C TRP A 344 9.23 -19.25 -26.77
N THR A 345 10.02 -19.21 -25.70
CA THR A 345 10.73 -20.36 -25.16
C THR A 345 10.52 -20.44 -23.65
N ALA A 346 10.31 -21.65 -23.13
CA ALA A 346 10.16 -21.86 -21.70
C ALA A 346 11.51 -21.69 -20.98
N PRO A 347 11.54 -21.01 -19.82
CA PRO A 347 12.64 -21.17 -18.87
C PRO A 347 12.84 -22.65 -18.53
N PRO A 348 14.08 -23.08 -18.22
CA PRO A 348 14.32 -24.42 -17.69
C PRO A 348 13.40 -24.70 -16.50
N ASN A 349 12.90 -25.94 -16.41
CA ASN A 349 11.99 -26.43 -15.37
C ASN A 349 10.54 -25.91 -15.42
N LEU A 350 10.17 -25.03 -16.36
CA LEU A 350 8.79 -24.60 -16.54
C LEU A 350 8.04 -25.56 -17.47
N THR A 351 6.95 -26.14 -16.98
CA THR A 351 5.96 -26.82 -17.81
C THR A 351 4.90 -25.81 -18.25
N VAL A 352 4.56 -25.81 -19.53
CA VAL A 352 3.51 -24.94 -20.09
C VAL A 352 2.35 -25.79 -20.57
N THR A 353 1.14 -25.41 -20.16
CA THR A 353 -0.11 -26.06 -20.56
C THR A 353 -1.18 -25.02 -20.85
N GLY A 354 -2.23 -25.39 -21.57
CA GLY A 354 -3.34 -24.45 -21.82
C GLY A 354 -3.01 -23.35 -22.84
N PHE A 355 -1.99 -23.51 -23.68
CA PHE A 355 -1.67 -22.58 -24.78
C PHE A 355 -1.52 -23.34 -26.11
N PRO A 356 -1.88 -22.73 -27.27
CA PRO A 356 -1.79 -23.31 -28.62
C PRO A 356 -0.46 -23.94 -29.03
#